data_AF-A0A2N0ER61-F1
#
_entry.id   AF-A0A2N0ER61-F1
#
_cell.length_a   1.000
_cell.length_b   1.000
_cell.length_c   1.000
_cell.angle_alpha   90.00
_cell.angle_beta   90.00
_cell.angle_gamma   90.00
#
_symmetry.space_group_name_H-M   'P 1'
#
loop_
_entity.id
_entity.type
_entity.pdbx_description
1 polymer ?
#
loop_
_entity_poly.entity_id
_entity_poly.type
_entity_poly.pdbx_seq_one_letter_code
_entity_poly.pdbx_strand_id
1 'polypeptide(L)'
;MKKLVFLVLFFSASSYGQVGINTTTPKGALDIVSNNLGLVLPRVTQIEDVTNNNSGLAENGTIVYDESRNQTCFRISSTWICIANDASIAVTTPALGTPPLKAPIVKKDHYNTLKKQDR
;
A
#
# COMPACT_ATOMS: atom_id res chain seq x y z
N MET A 1 -5.39 37.49 32.92
CA MET A 1 -4.49 37.02 31.84
C MET A 1 -4.11 35.54 31.97
N LYS A 2 -3.88 34.97 33.17
CA LYS A 2 -3.65 33.52 33.35
C LYS A 2 -4.75 32.60 32.77
N LYS A 3 -6.03 32.98 32.89
CA LYS A 3 -7.16 32.21 32.34
C LYS A 3 -7.15 32.12 30.80
N LEU A 4 -6.59 33.13 30.12
CA LEU A 4 -6.51 33.18 28.66
C LEU A 4 -5.39 32.26 28.12
N VAL A 5 -4.27 32.16 28.86
CA VAL A 5 -3.14 31.26 28.53
C VAL A 5 -3.57 29.79 28.60
N PHE A 6 -4.36 29.43 29.62
CA PHE A 6 -4.92 28.08 29.73
C PHE A 6 -5.87 27.73 28.57
N LEU A 7 -6.64 28.70 28.05
CA LEU A 7 -7.55 28.49 26.92
C LEU A 7 -6.80 28.24 25.60
N VAL A 8 -5.71 28.97 25.35
CA VAL A 8 -4.87 28.81 24.14
C VAL A 8 -4.12 27.47 24.16
N LEU A 9 -3.61 27.05 25.32
CA LEU A 9 -2.95 25.75 25.50
C LEU A 9 -3.93 24.56 25.36
N PHE A 10 -5.21 24.76 25.70
CA PHE A 10 -6.23 23.72 25.54
C PHE A 10 -6.65 23.53 24.08
N PHE A 11 -6.58 24.60 23.28
CA PHE A 11 -6.94 24.57 21.86
C PHE A 11 -5.84 23.97 20.97
N SER A 12 -4.56 24.14 21.33
CA SER A 12 -3.44 23.57 20.57
C SER A 12 -3.31 22.04 20.71
N ALA A 13 -3.84 21.47 21.80
CA ALA A 13 -3.76 20.03 22.09
C ALA A 13 -4.63 19.14 21.16
N SER A 14 -5.50 19.72 20.33
CA SER A 14 -6.50 18.99 19.53
C SER A 14 -6.29 19.07 18.01
N SER A 15 -5.14 19.56 17.54
CA SER A 15 -4.91 19.74 16.10
C SER A 15 -4.33 18.49 15.42
N TYR A 16 -5.18 17.47 15.21
CA TYR A 16 -4.91 16.45 14.19
C TYR A 16 -5.16 17.07 12.81
N GLY A 17 -4.11 17.66 12.23
CA GLY A 17 -4.16 18.29 10.91
C GLY A 17 -3.71 17.34 9.80
N GLN A 18 -4.32 17.50 8.63
CA GLN A 18 -3.80 16.93 7.39
C GLN A 18 -2.44 17.56 7.04
N VAL A 19 -1.47 16.73 6.63
CA VAL A 19 -0.13 17.15 6.26
C VAL A 19 -0.06 17.37 4.75
N GLY A 20 0.11 18.62 4.32
CA GLY A 20 0.40 18.96 2.93
C GLY A 20 1.87 19.24 2.72
N ILE A 21 2.50 18.56 1.75
CA ILE A 21 3.82 18.92 1.24
C ILE A 21 3.62 19.56 -0.13
N ASN A 22 4.00 20.84 -0.23
CA ASN A 22 3.86 21.65 -1.44
C ASN A 22 2.40 21.78 -1.94
N THR A 23 1.43 21.71 -1.02
CA THR A 23 0.01 22.01 -1.24
C THR A 23 -0.59 22.64 0.01
N THR A 24 -1.44 23.65 -0.15
CA THR A 24 -2.20 24.28 0.95
C THR A 24 -3.59 23.69 1.12
N THR A 25 -4.03 22.83 0.20
CA THR A 25 -5.32 22.14 0.23
C THR A 25 -5.10 20.62 0.14
N PRO A 26 -4.59 19.96 1.20
CA PRO A 26 -4.40 18.52 1.20
C PRO A 26 -5.71 17.77 0.95
N LYS A 27 -5.64 16.69 0.17
CA LYS A 27 -6.78 15.81 -0.16
C LYS A 27 -6.85 14.55 0.69
N GLY A 28 -5.97 14.41 1.67
CA GLY A 28 -5.90 13.27 2.59
C GLY A 28 -5.04 13.59 3.81
N ALA A 29 -4.84 12.60 4.68
CA ALA A 29 -4.02 12.78 5.90
C ALA A 29 -2.57 13.19 5.58
N LEU A 30 -2.04 12.72 4.45
CA LEU A 30 -0.79 13.18 3.84
C LEU A 30 -1.04 13.40 2.34
N ASP A 31 -0.73 14.58 1.83
CA ASP A 31 -0.82 14.93 0.41
C ASP A 31 0.49 15.59 -0.05
N ILE A 32 1.07 15.09 -1.14
CA ILE A 32 2.35 15.54 -1.67
C ILE A 32 2.16 15.88 -3.15
N VAL A 33 2.38 17.15 -3.50
CA VAL A 33 2.30 17.63 -4.89
C VAL A 33 3.70 17.98 -5.38
N SER A 34 4.19 17.31 -6.43
CA SER A 34 5.48 17.62 -7.05
C SER A 34 5.45 17.36 -8.55
N ASN A 35 6.18 18.17 -9.32
CA ASN A 35 6.30 18.03 -10.77
C ASN A 35 7.60 17.33 -11.19
N ASN A 36 8.57 17.19 -10.28
CA ASN A 36 9.93 16.76 -10.59
C ASN A 36 10.59 15.88 -9.51
N LEU A 37 9.91 15.60 -8.39
CA LEU A 37 10.40 14.72 -7.33
C LEU A 37 9.38 13.61 -7.05
N GLY A 38 9.88 12.40 -6.79
CA GLY A 38 9.06 11.27 -6.35
C GLY A 38 9.02 11.11 -4.83
N LEU A 39 8.17 10.20 -4.35
CA LEU A 39 8.18 9.73 -2.97
C LEU A 39 9.19 8.58 -2.84
N VAL A 40 10.24 8.78 -2.04
CA VAL A 40 11.11 7.69 -1.62
C VAL A 40 10.47 7.03 -0.40
N LEU A 41 10.03 5.79 -0.58
CA LEU A 41 9.48 4.99 0.52
C LEU A 41 10.57 4.66 1.55
N PRO A 42 10.21 4.38 2.81
CA PRO A 42 11.16 3.84 3.78
C PRO A 42 11.84 2.59 3.23
N ARG A 43 13.17 2.60 3.23
CA ARG A 43 13.99 1.45 2.84
C ARG A 43 14.26 0.59 4.06
N VAL A 44 14.05 -0.71 3.91
CA VAL A 44 14.29 -1.70 4.96
C VAL A 44 15.14 -2.82 4.39
N THR A 45 16.01 -3.39 5.23
CA THR A 45 16.88 -4.51 4.83
C THR A 45 16.05 -5.67 4.29
N GLN A 46 14.98 -6.03 4.99
CA GLN A 46 14.04 -7.08 4.62
C GLN A 46 12.66 -6.77 5.24
N ILE A 47 11.56 -7.11 4.56
CA ILE A 47 10.19 -6.84 5.04
C ILE A 47 9.82 -7.55 6.35
N GLU A 48 10.56 -8.59 6.72
CA GLU A 48 10.39 -9.34 7.97
C GLU A 48 10.76 -8.50 9.21
N ASP A 49 11.60 -7.48 9.04
CA ASP A 49 12.08 -6.61 10.13
C ASP A 49 11.17 -5.38 10.34
N VAL A 50 10.16 -5.19 9.49
CA VAL A 50 9.25 -4.04 9.57
C VAL A 50 8.27 -4.24 10.73
N THR A 51 8.29 -3.32 11.67
CA THR A 51 7.43 -3.36 12.86
C THR A 51 6.46 -2.18 12.90
N ASN A 52 5.36 -2.33 13.65
CA ASN A 52 4.68 -1.17 14.21
C ASN A 52 5.47 -0.76 15.47
N ASN A 53 5.56 0.54 15.81
CA ASN A 53 6.43 1.06 16.90
C ASN A 53 6.16 0.47 18.31
N ASN A 54 5.25 -0.49 18.45
CA ASN A 54 4.89 -1.19 19.67
C ASN A 54 5.43 -2.64 19.69
N SER A 55 6.52 -2.91 18.95
CA SER A 55 7.13 -4.25 18.77
C SER A 55 6.21 -5.28 18.09
N GLY A 56 5.13 -4.83 17.46
CA GLY A 56 4.23 -5.66 16.67
C GLY A 56 4.65 -5.75 15.22
N LEU A 57 3.95 -6.59 14.46
CA LEU A 57 4.12 -6.67 13.01
C LEU A 57 3.66 -5.37 12.35
N ALA A 58 4.21 -5.07 11.17
CA ALA A 58 3.72 -4.00 10.31
C ALA A 58 2.18 -4.06 10.13
N GLU A 59 1.52 -2.92 10.31
CA GLU A 59 0.08 -2.79 10.12
C GLU A 59 -0.32 -2.90 8.66
N ASN A 60 -1.57 -3.32 8.40
CA ASN A 60 -2.12 -3.29 7.05
C ASN A 60 -2.10 -1.86 6.49
N GLY A 61 -1.67 -1.71 5.25
CA GLY A 61 -1.43 -0.42 4.61
C GLY A 61 0.01 0.09 4.72
N THR A 62 0.90 -0.62 5.42
CA THR A 62 2.34 -0.30 5.43
C THR A 62 2.95 -0.49 4.04
N ILE A 63 3.74 0.48 3.57
CA ILE A 63 4.43 0.45 2.28
C ILE A 63 5.91 0.71 2.52
N VAL A 64 6.76 -0.17 2.01
CA VAL A 64 8.23 -0.07 2.13
C VAL A 64 8.92 -0.47 0.84
N TYR A 65 10.20 -0.10 0.72
CA TYR A 65 11.11 -0.67 -0.26
C TYR A 65 12.00 -1.70 0.45
N ASP A 66 11.93 -2.96 0.02
CA ASP A 66 12.75 -4.06 0.53
C ASP A 66 14.06 -4.14 -0.26
N GLU A 67 15.18 -3.89 0.41
CA GLU A 67 16.50 -3.89 -0.21
C GLU A 67 17.01 -5.31 -0.52
N SER A 68 16.66 -6.32 0.27
CA SER A 68 17.02 -7.72 -0.01
C SER A 68 16.35 -8.26 -1.28
N ARG A 69 15.12 -7.79 -1.56
CA ARG A 69 14.33 -8.21 -2.71
C ARG A 69 14.44 -7.23 -3.88
N ASN A 70 14.94 -6.02 -3.64
CA ASN A 70 14.95 -4.91 -4.58
C ASN A 70 13.55 -4.61 -5.15
N GLN A 71 12.55 -4.56 -4.27
CA GLN A 71 11.13 -4.45 -4.63
C GLN A 71 10.36 -3.51 -3.69
N THR A 72 9.31 -2.88 -4.21
CA THR A 72 8.31 -2.20 -3.38
C THR A 72 7.29 -3.21 -2.85
N CYS A 73 7.03 -3.19 -1.55
CA CYS A 73 6.14 -4.13 -0.87
C CYS A 73 5.03 -3.42 -0.09
N PHE A 74 3.83 -4.00 -0.15
CA PHE A 74 2.62 -3.54 0.53
C PHE A 74 2.18 -4.60 1.54
N ARG A 75 1.84 -4.17 2.76
CA ARG A 75 1.23 -5.03 3.77
C ARG A 75 -0.28 -5.05 3.58
N ILE A 76 -0.83 -6.17 3.13
CA ILE A 76 -2.27 -6.33 2.86
C ILE A 76 -2.75 -7.61 3.55
N SER A 77 -3.80 -7.51 4.36
CA SER A 77 -4.39 -8.66 5.09
C SER A 77 -3.34 -9.50 5.82
N SER A 78 -2.45 -8.83 6.55
CA SER A 78 -1.34 -9.40 7.33
C SER A 78 -0.28 -10.14 6.50
N THR A 79 -0.27 -9.96 5.18
CA THR A 79 0.66 -10.58 4.25
C THR A 79 1.40 -9.51 3.46
N TRP A 80 2.65 -9.77 3.09
CA TRP A 80 3.40 -8.92 2.19
C TRP A 80 3.12 -9.27 0.73
N ILE A 81 2.74 -8.26 -0.06
CA ILE A 81 2.63 -8.35 -1.51
C ILE A 81 3.67 -7.39 -2.10
N CYS A 82 4.66 -7.95 -2.79
CA CYS A 82 5.73 -7.18 -3.42
C CYS A 82 5.53 -7.10 -4.94
N ILE A 83 5.78 -5.93 -5.51
CA ILE A 83 5.73 -5.73 -6.96
C ILE A 83 7.05 -6.26 -7.53
N ALA A 84 6.97 -7.41 -8.19
CA ALA A 84 8.10 -8.01 -8.89
C ALA A 84 8.30 -7.37 -10.27
N ASN A 85 9.53 -7.43 -10.76
CA ASN A 85 9.96 -6.88 -12.07
C ASN A 85 9.52 -7.77 -13.25
N ASP A 86 8.49 -8.59 -13.08
CA ASP A 86 8.01 -9.47 -14.13
C ASP A 86 7.05 -8.71 -15.06
N ALA A 87 7.39 -8.68 -16.35
CA ALA A 87 6.61 -8.02 -17.41
C ALA A 87 5.18 -8.60 -17.60
N SER A 88 4.77 -9.59 -16.81
CA SER A 88 3.45 -10.21 -16.85
C SER A 88 2.54 -9.72 -15.74
N ILE A 89 2.45 -8.40 -15.51
CA ILE A 89 1.29 -7.85 -14.81
C ILE A 89 0.11 -8.00 -15.76
N ALA A 90 -0.63 -9.10 -15.62
CA ALA A 90 -1.94 -9.23 -16.24
C ALA A 90 -2.87 -8.23 -15.54
N VAL A 91 -2.87 -6.98 -16.00
CA VAL A 91 -3.91 -6.01 -15.68
C VAL A 91 -5.18 -6.56 -16.30
N THR A 92 -5.97 -7.28 -15.51
CA THR A 92 -7.36 -7.52 -15.86
C THR A 92 -8.06 -6.17 -15.68
N THR A 93 -8.04 -5.34 -16.72
CA THR A 93 -8.94 -4.20 -16.79
C THR A 93 -10.35 -4.77 -16.65
N PRO A 94 -11.15 -4.39 -15.64
CA PRO A 94 -12.56 -4.72 -15.67
C PRO A 94 -13.13 -4.02 -16.89
N ALA A 95 -13.47 -4.78 -17.93
CA ALA A 95 -14.21 -4.27 -19.06
C ALA A 95 -15.53 -3.72 -18.50
N LEU A 96 -15.70 -2.40 -18.58
CA LEU A 96 -16.93 -1.73 -18.26
C LEU A 96 -17.99 -2.23 -19.26
N GLY A 97 -18.79 -3.21 -18.82
CA GLY A 97 -20.01 -3.66 -19.50
C GLY A 97 -19.83 -4.74 -20.57
N THR A 98 -19.68 -6.00 -20.15
CA THR A 98 -20.25 -7.15 -20.88
C THR A 98 -20.63 -8.26 -19.90
N PRO A 99 -21.87 -8.79 -19.91
CA PRO A 99 -22.31 -9.88 -19.03
C PRO A 99 -21.89 -11.27 -19.55
N PRO A 100 -22.12 -12.35 -18.76
CA PRO A 100 -21.33 -12.83 -17.64
C PRO A 100 -20.09 -13.66 -18.05
N LEU A 101 -19.15 -13.77 -17.11
CA LEU A 101 -17.86 -14.47 -17.18
C LEU A 101 -17.92 -15.86 -17.81
N LYS A 102 -17.21 -16.05 -18.94
CA LYS A 102 -16.70 -17.37 -19.34
C LYS A 102 -15.41 -17.63 -18.56
N ALA A 103 -15.36 -18.82 -17.94
CA ALA A 103 -14.40 -19.36 -16.98
C ALA A 103 -12.95 -18.80 -16.97
N PRO A 104 -12.30 -18.73 -15.79
CA PRO A 104 -10.96 -18.20 -15.63
C PRO A 104 -9.91 -19.04 -16.38
N ILE A 105 -8.90 -18.36 -16.92
CA ILE A 105 -7.79 -18.95 -17.65
C ILE A 105 -6.95 -19.77 -16.67
N VAL A 106 -7.12 -21.10 -16.73
CA VAL A 106 -6.24 -22.07 -16.06
C VAL A 106 -4.88 -22.05 -16.78
N LYS A 107 -3.78 -21.81 -16.06
CA LYS A 107 -2.42 -21.96 -16.58
C LYS A 107 -2.29 -23.35 -17.23
N LYS A 108 -1.70 -23.41 -18.44
CA LYS A 108 -1.64 -24.60 -19.32
C LYS A 108 -1.12 -25.86 -18.60
N ASP A 109 -0.31 -25.68 -17.58
CA ASP A 109 0.32 -26.75 -16.80
C ASP A 109 -0.69 -27.48 -15.88
N HIS A 110 -1.75 -26.79 -15.45
CA HIS A 110 -2.82 -27.37 -14.63
C HIS A 110 -3.90 -28.10 -15.46
N TYR A 111 -4.04 -27.79 -16.76
CA TYR A 111 -5.04 -28.42 -17.63
C TYR A 111 -4.78 -29.91 -17.87
N ASN A 112 -3.49 -30.31 -17.93
CA ASN A 112 -3.11 -31.70 -18.20
C ASN A 112 -3.28 -32.61 -16.97
N THR A 113 -3.27 -32.05 -15.76
CA THR A 113 -3.51 -32.81 -14.52
C THR A 113 -4.98 -33.17 -14.39
N LEU A 114 -5.89 -32.27 -14.77
CA LEU A 114 -7.34 -32.50 -14.70
C LEU A 114 -7.81 -33.54 -15.74
N LYS A 115 -7.23 -33.57 -16.95
CA LYS A 115 -7.59 -34.57 -17.97
C LYS A 115 -7.14 -36.01 -17.68
N LYS A 116 -6.22 -36.23 -16.74
CA LYS A 116 -5.81 -37.59 -16.33
C LYS A 116 -6.70 -38.17 -15.23
N GLN A 117 -7.45 -37.34 -14.52
CA GLN A 117 -8.30 -37.80 -13.42
C GLN A 117 -9.71 -38.20 -13.88
N ASP A 118 -10.09 -37.80 -15.11
CA ASP A 118 -11.37 -38.14 -15.76
C ASP A 118 -11.23 -39.28 -16.81
N ARG A 119 -10.25 -40.18 -16.65
CA ARG A 119 -10.20 -41.46 -17.40
C ARG A 119 -10.00 -42.64 -16.49
#